data_AF-A0A3M2BCP2-F1
#
_entry.id   AF-A0A3M2BCP2-F1
#
_cell.length_a   1.000
_cell.length_b   1.000
_cell.length_c   1.000
_cell.angle_alpha   90.00
_cell.angle_beta   90.00
_cell.angle_gamma   90.00
#
_symmetry.space_group_name_H-M   'P 1'
#
loop_
_entity.id
_entity.type
_entity.pdbx_description
1 polymer ?
#
loop_
_entity_poly.entity_id
_entity_poly.type
_entity_poly.pdbx_seq_one_letter_code
_entity_poly.pdbx_strand_id
1 'polypeptide(L)'
;MYKLSENFYLEELVEPDILKKVGVRARDFLHPTLVVMLEELRKFTGPITINDWVFNGSFQYSGLRGPKCPIGALYSSHRFGTAVDVKCKKQPEEVVGYILDNADLFQMVTRIENPSHTPTWTHIEVGVREGDIYIFNP
;
A
#
# COMPACT_ATOMS: atom_id res chain seq x y z
N MET A 1 -0.22 -18.58 -4.89
CA MET A 1 0.31 -17.24 -4.63
C MET A 1 1.43 -16.93 -5.60
N TYR A 2 1.44 -15.73 -6.18
CA TYR A 2 2.48 -15.29 -7.12
C TYR A 2 3.48 -14.38 -6.40
N LYS A 3 4.74 -14.80 -6.32
CA LYS A 3 5.79 -14.04 -5.62
C LYS A 3 6.16 -12.77 -6.39
N LEU A 4 6.15 -11.62 -5.71
CA LEU A 4 6.57 -10.33 -6.27
C LEU A 4 7.96 -9.92 -5.79
N SER A 5 8.26 -10.19 -4.52
CA SER A 5 9.54 -9.92 -3.88
C SER A 5 9.81 -10.95 -2.79
N GLU A 6 10.81 -10.74 -1.93
CA GLU A 6 11.15 -11.69 -0.86
C GLU A 6 9.97 -11.94 0.08
N ASN A 7 9.28 -10.87 0.48
CA ASN A 7 8.27 -10.87 1.53
C ASN A 7 6.83 -10.62 1.06
N PHE A 8 6.62 -10.29 -0.22
CA PHE A 8 5.28 -9.94 -0.72
C PHE A 8 4.85 -10.80 -1.92
N TYR A 9 3.58 -11.16 -1.90
CA TYR A 9 2.89 -11.88 -2.96
C TYR A 9 1.76 -11.04 -3.56
N LEU A 10 1.42 -11.32 -4.82
CA LEU A 10 0.44 -10.56 -5.58
C LEU A 10 -0.95 -10.56 -4.92
N GLU A 11 -1.35 -11.68 -4.35
CA GLU A 11 -2.62 -11.85 -3.64
C GLU A 11 -2.78 -10.88 -2.46
N GLU A 12 -1.67 -10.52 -1.80
CA GLU A 12 -1.67 -9.60 -0.66
C GLU A 12 -1.85 -8.14 -1.10
N LEU A 13 -1.57 -7.83 -2.36
CA LEU A 13 -1.60 -6.46 -2.89
C LEU A 13 -2.79 -6.18 -3.80
N VAL A 14 -3.60 -7.19 -4.13
CA VAL A 14 -4.67 -7.08 -5.13
C VAL A 14 -6.00 -7.58 -4.57
N GLU A 15 -7.08 -6.86 -4.88
CA GLU A 15 -8.45 -7.29 -4.58
C GLU A 15 -8.79 -8.65 -5.24
N PRO A 16 -9.53 -9.56 -4.56
CA PRO A 16 -9.83 -10.90 -5.08
C PRO A 16 -10.45 -10.92 -6.49
N ASP A 17 -11.38 -9.99 -6.79
CA ASP A 17 -12.09 -9.98 -8.07
C ASP A 17 -11.18 -9.63 -9.25
N ILE A 18 -10.20 -8.74 -9.06
CA ILE A 18 -9.19 -8.44 -10.07
C ILE A 18 -8.35 -9.68 -10.34
N LEU A 19 -7.84 -10.33 -9.29
CA LEU A 19 -6.99 -11.50 -9.45
C LEU A 19 -7.75 -12.66 -10.11
N LYS A 20 -9.03 -12.87 -9.75
CA LYS A 20 -9.89 -13.88 -10.38
C LYS A 20 -10.07 -13.66 -11.88
N LYS A 21 -10.17 -12.41 -12.33
CA LYS A 21 -10.43 -12.05 -13.75
C LYS A 21 -9.17 -11.95 -14.59
N VAL A 22 -8.09 -11.46 -14.01
CA VAL A 22 -6.86 -11.07 -14.72
C VAL A 22 -5.71 -12.05 -14.46
N GLY A 23 -5.74 -12.78 -13.35
CA GLY A 23 -4.69 -13.69 -12.93
C GLY A 23 -3.38 -12.95 -12.65
N VAL A 24 -2.24 -13.61 -12.93
CA VAL A 24 -0.89 -13.09 -12.67
C VAL A 24 -0.61 -11.73 -13.32
N ARG A 25 -1.30 -11.40 -14.42
CA ARG A 25 -1.18 -10.10 -15.09
C ARG A 25 -1.67 -8.92 -14.25
N ALA A 26 -2.38 -9.17 -13.15
CA ALA A 26 -2.77 -8.10 -12.23
C ALA A 26 -1.55 -7.36 -11.65
N ARG A 27 -0.36 -7.99 -11.64
CA ARG A 27 0.90 -7.33 -11.27
C ARG A 27 1.24 -6.13 -12.17
N ASP A 28 0.81 -6.17 -13.43
CA ASP A 28 1.09 -5.13 -14.43
C ASP A 28 0.32 -3.83 -14.11
N PHE A 29 -0.65 -3.90 -13.18
CA PHE A 29 -1.44 -2.75 -12.73
C PHE A 29 -0.88 -2.09 -11.47
N LEU A 30 0.09 -2.73 -10.81
CA LEU A 30 0.76 -2.16 -9.64
C LEU A 30 1.90 -1.26 -10.09
N HIS A 31 2.08 -0.13 -9.41
CA HIS A 31 3.25 0.70 -9.64
C HIS A 31 4.52 -0.07 -9.28
N PRO A 32 5.56 -0.11 -10.14
CA PRO A 32 6.73 -0.98 -9.95
C PRO A 32 7.51 -0.68 -8.67
N THR A 33 7.46 0.55 -8.18
CA THR A 33 8.17 0.97 -6.95
C THR A 33 7.40 0.68 -5.66
N LEU A 34 6.12 0.30 -5.76
CA LEU A 34 5.27 0.04 -4.60
C LEU A 34 5.80 -1.13 -3.77
N VAL A 35 6.17 -2.22 -4.43
CA VAL A 35 6.74 -3.41 -3.77
C VAL A 35 8.13 -3.11 -3.19
N VAL A 36 8.94 -2.30 -3.89
CA VAL A 36 10.27 -1.88 -3.40
C VAL A 36 10.14 -1.06 -2.13
N MET A 37 9.20 -0.11 -2.10
CA MET A 37 8.89 0.69 -0.91
C MET A 37 8.44 -0.19 0.26
N LEU A 38 7.58 -1.17 -0.01
CA LEU A 38 7.09 -2.09 1.02
C LEU A 38 8.21 -2.97 1.61
N GLU A 39 9.15 -3.45 0.79
CA GLU A 39 10.32 -4.19 1.26
C GLU A 39 11.23 -3.33 2.14
N GLU A 40 11.46 -2.07 1.74
CA GLU A 40 12.25 -1.13 2.55
C GLU A 40 11.57 -0.86 3.90
N LEU A 41 10.26 -0.56 3.86
CA LEU A 41 9.49 -0.29 5.07
C LEU A 41 9.45 -1.49 6.02
N ARG A 42 9.37 -2.70 5.47
CA ARG A 42 9.35 -3.95 6.24
C ARG A 42 10.58 -4.14 7.12
N LYS A 43 11.74 -3.63 6.72
CA LYS A 43 12.97 -3.71 7.53
C LYS A 43 12.82 -3.02 8.88
N PHE A 44 12.02 -1.96 8.95
CA PHE A 44 11.70 -1.24 10.17
C PHE A 44 10.47 -1.80 10.91
N THR A 45 9.39 -2.08 10.17
CA THR A 45 8.11 -2.47 10.79
C THR A 45 8.06 -3.94 11.20
N GLY A 46 8.93 -4.78 10.63
CA GLY A 46 8.71 -6.21 10.61
C GLY A 46 7.50 -6.56 9.73
N PRO A 47 6.76 -7.65 10.03
CA PRO A 47 5.62 -8.08 9.23
C PRO A 47 4.60 -6.98 8.92
N ILE A 48 4.29 -6.81 7.63
CA ILE A 48 3.26 -5.91 7.10
C ILE A 48 2.12 -6.76 6.53
N THR A 49 0.89 -6.34 6.82
CA THR A 49 -0.33 -6.82 6.18
C THR A 49 -0.94 -5.70 5.34
N ILE A 50 -1.18 -5.98 4.06
CA ILE A 50 -1.96 -5.11 3.17
C ILE A 50 -3.38 -5.67 3.09
N ASN A 51 -3.58 -6.69 2.26
CA ASN A 51 -4.73 -7.57 2.28
C ASN A 51 -4.38 -8.92 2.94
N ASP A 52 -5.36 -9.59 3.53
CA ASP A 52 -5.22 -10.91 4.14
C ASP A 52 -6.33 -11.90 3.72
N TRP A 53 -7.19 -11.54 2.77
CA TRP A 53 -8.28 -12.39 2.26
C TRP A 53 -7.79 -13.77 1.79
N VAL A 54 -6.57 -13.87 1.27
CA VAL A 54 -5.96 -15.14 0.82
C VAL A 54 -5.70 -16.09 1.99
N PHE A 55 -5.64 -15.56 3.20
CA PHE A 55 -5.50 -16.29 4.46
C PHE A 55 -6.84 -16.38 5.22
N ASN A 56 -7.97 -16.14 4.54
CA ASN A 56 -9.32 -16.04 5.13
C ASN A 56 -9.49 -14.88 6.13
N GLY A 57 -8.67 -13.84 6.02
CA GLY A 57 -8.87 -12.59 6.77
C GLY A 57 -9.91 -11.66 6.12
N SER A 58 -10.09 -10.48 6.72
CA SER A 58 -11.14 -9.53 6.34
C SER A 58 -10.69 -8.40 5.41
N PHE A 59 -9.38 -8.19 5.24
CA PHE A 59 -8.80 -7.14 4.42
C PHE A 59 -8.71 -7.59 2.97
N GLN A 60 -9.46 -6.90 2.11
CA GLN A 60 -9.47 -7.12 0.65
C GLN A 60 -9.40 -5.84 -0.18
N TYR A 61 -9.45 -4.67 0.47
CA TYR A 61 -9.49 -3.36 -0.18
C TYR A 61 -8.37 -2.45 0.32
N SER A 62 -7.18 -2.98 0.60
CA SER A 62 -6.05 -2.20 1.11
C SER A 62 -4.86 -2.10 0.17
N GLY A 63 -4.89 -2.79 -0.97
CA GLY A 63 -3.96 -2.61 -2.08
C GLY A 63 -4.67 -2.07 -3.32
N LEU A 64 -4.43 -2.68 -4.47
CA LEU A 64 -5.14 -2.39 -5.72
C LEU A 64 -6.64 -2.71 -5.58
N ARG A 65 -7.48 -1.70 -5.76
CA ARG A 65 -8.95 -1.79 -5.72
C ARG A 65 -9.53 -1.80 -7.14
N GLY A 66 -10.56 -2.61 -7.35
CA GLY A 66 -11.32 -2.63 -8.59
C GLY A 66 -12.17 -1.37 -8.77
N PRO A 67 -12.58 -1.06 -10.02
CA PRO A 67 -13.39 0.13 -10.31
C PRO A 67 -14.77 0.11 -9.65
N LYS A 68 -15.24 -1.08 -9.23
CA LYS A 68 -16.53 -1.28 -8.53
C LYS A 68 -16.40 -1.29 -7.01
N CYS A 69 -15.20 -1.11 -6.46
CA CYS A 69 -15.00 -1.07 -5.01
C CYS A 69 -15.84 0.08 -4.41
N PRO A 70 -16.70 -0.19 -3.41
CA PRO A 70 -17.59 0.83 -2.84
C PRO A 70 -16.88 1.79 -1.88
N ILE A 71 -15.59 1.54 -1.59
CA ILE A 71 -14.81 2.26 -0.59
C ILE A 71 -13.91 3.31 -1.27
N GLY A 72 -13.86 4.50 -0.67
CA GLY A 72 -12.96 5.59 -1.06
C GLY A 72 -13.45 6.41 -2.25
N ALA A 73 -12.64 7.40 -2.62
CA ALA A 73 -12.94 8.34 -3.70
C ALA A 73 -12.96 7.69 -5.08
N LEU A 74 -13.70 8.29 -6.02
CA LEU A 74 -13.81 7.84 -7.42
C LEU A 74 -12.44 7.67 -8.09
N TYR A 75 -11.53 8.59 -7.82
CA TYR A 75 -10.16 8.64 -8.35
C TYR A 75 -9.11 8.36 -7.26
N SER A 76 -9.42 7.49 -6.30
CA SER A 76 -8.45 7.06 -5.29
C SER A 76 -7.26 6.35 -5.93
N SER A 77 -6.05 6.61 -5.42
CA SER A 77 -4.78 5.99 -5.82
C SER A 77 -4.77 4.47 -5.71
N HIS A 78 -5.58 3.89 -4.82
CA HIS A 78 -5.78 2.44 -4.78
C HIS A 78 -6.33 1.87 -6.08
N ARG A 79 -7.16 2.62 -6.82
CA ARG A 79 -7.73 2.18 -8.10
C ARG A 79 -6.74 2.25 -9.25
N PHE A 80 -5.62 2.94 -9.04
CA PHE A 80 -4.53 3.09 -10.00
C PHE A 80 -3.30 2.25 -9.63
N GLY A 81 -3.40 1.41 -8.59
CA GLY A 81 -2.30 0.54 -8.16
C GLY A 81 -1.11 1.31 -7.58
N THR A 82 -1.34 2.52 -7.09
CA THR A 82 -0.32 3.43 -6.56
C THR A 82 -0.45 3.67 -5.06
N ALA A 83 -1.36 2.97 -4.36
CA ALA A 83 -1.52 3.13 -2.91
C ALA A 83 -1.72 1.82 -2.17
N VAL A 84 -1.34 1.85 -0.89
CA VAL A 84 -1.49 0.75 0.06
C VAL A 84 -1.86 1.26 1.46
N ASP A 85 -2.70 0.51 2.16
CA ASP A 85 -2.99 0.70 3.59
C ASP A 85 -2.17 -0.30 4.40
N VAL A 86 -1.03 0.14 4.90
CA VAL A 86 -0.06 -0.66 5.67
C VAL A 86 -0.60 -0.90 7.08
N LYS A 87 -0.66 -2.18 7.48
CA LYS A 87 -0.98 -2.60 8.85
C LYS A 87 0.21 -3.38 9.40
N CYS A 88 0.71 -3.00 10.55
CA CYS A 88 1.82 -3.67 11.21
C CYS A 88 1.73 -3.49 12.73
N LYS A 89 2.74 -3.97 13.47
CA LYS A 89 2.77 -3.82 14.94
C LYS A 89 3.11 -2.40 15.40
N LYS A 90 3.68 -1.57 14.54
CA LYS A 90 4.02 -0.17 14.82
C LYS A 90 2.78 0.71 14.74
N GLN A 91 2.73 1.76 15.54
CA GLN A 91 1.68 2.77 15.43
C GLN A 91 1.86 3.56 14.12
N PRO A 92 0.77 4.01 13.48
CA PRO A 92 0.86 4.78 12.24
C PRO A 92 1.78 6.00 12.33
N GLU A 93 1.81 6.69 13.47
CA GLU A 93 2.70 7.84 13.71
C GLU A 93 4.18 7.43 13.65
N GLU A 94 4.54 6.25 14.18
CA GLU A 94 5.91 5.74 14.11
C GLU A 94 6.31 5.42 12.66
N VAL A 95 5.38 4.84 11.89
CA VAL A 95 5.59 4.49 10.48
C VAL A 95 5.78 5.76 9.64
N VAL A 96 4.91 6.75 9.82
CA VAL A 96 4.99 8.04 9.12
C VAL A 96 6.27 8.77 9.49
N GLY A 97 6.60 8.86 10.78
CA GLY A 97 7.85 9.48 11.24
C GLY A 97 9.08 8.82 10.62
N TYR A 98 9.14 7.48 10.61
CA TYR A 98 10.24 6.75 9.99
C TYR A 98 10.38 7.06 8.49
N ILE A 99 9.28 7.12 7.75
CA ILE A 99 9.30 7.44 6.31
C ILE A 99 9.80 8.87 6.07
N LEU A 100 9.36 9.83 6.89
CA LEU A 100 9.77 11.23 6.76
C LEU A 100 11.26 11.43 7.12
N ASP A 101 11.72 10.79 8.20
CA ASP A 101 13.12 10.86 8.66
C ASP A 101 14.09 10.18 7.69
N ASN A 102 13.59 9.27 6.84
CA ASN A 102 14.37 8.50 5.87
C ASN A 102 13.83 8.70 4.43
N ALA A 103 13.38 9.91 4.11
CA ALA A 103 12.70 10.21 2.84
C ALA A 103 13.57 9.94 1.58
N ASP A 104 14.88 9.81 1.75
CA ASP A 104 15.87 9.41 0.75
C ASP A 104 15.80 7.91 0.39
N LEU A 105 15.35 7.06 1.32
CA LEU A 105 15.01 5.65 1.06
C LEU A 105 13.64 5.51 0.39
N PHE A 106 12.75 6.48 0.64
CA PHE A 106 11.36 6.49 0.20
C PHE A 106 11.11 7.51 -0.92
N GLN A 107 12.02 7.61 -1.90
CA GLN A 107 12.03 8.68 -2.91
C GLN A 107 10.74 8.81 -3.74
N MET A 108 10.05 7.69 -3.93
CA MET A 108 8.82 7.61 -4.72
C MET A 108 7.55 7.70 -3.89
N VAL A 109 7.64 7.83 -2.56
CA VAL A 109 6.45 8.09 -1.72
C VAL A 109 6.04 9.54 -1.91
N THR A 110 4.83 9.78 -2.41
CA THR A 110 4.35 11.13 -2.74
C THR A 110 3.46 11.70 -1.64
N ARG A 111 2.55 10.88 -1.12
CA ARG A 111 1.53 11.31 -0.14
C ARG A 111 1.27 10.24 0.91
N ILE A 112 0.91 10.67 2.11
CA ILE A 112 0.51 9.80 3.22
C ILE A 112 -0.71 10.42 3.91
N GLU A 113 -1.71 9.60 4.26
CA GLU A 113 -2.80 10.09 5.12
C GLU A 113 -2.27 10.45 6.51
N ASN A 114 -2.85 11.50 7.10
CA ASN A 114 -2.50 11.97 8.43
C ASN A 114 -2.82 10.87 9.46
N PRO A 115 -1.82 10.36 10.20
CA PRO A 115 -2.00 9.22 11.09
C PRO A 115 -3.03 9.49 12.21
N SER A 116 -3.29 10.76 12.57
CA SER A 116 -4.33 11.08 13.54
C SER A 116 -5.76 10.80 13.05
N HIS A 117 -5.95 10.64 11.73
CA HIS A 117 -7.23 10.29 11.11
C HIS A 117 -7.30 8.80 10.72
N THR A 118 -6.15 8.12 10.66
CA THR A 118 -6.04 6.69 10.33
C THR A 118 -5.27 5.92 11.41
N PRO A 119 -5.78 5.83 12.64
CA PRO A 119 -5.02 5.30 13.77
C PRO A 119 -4.78 3.78 13.72
N THR A 120 -5.34 3.08 12.72
CA THR A 120 -5.23 1.61 12.60
C THR A 120 -4.55 1.16 11.30
N TRP A 121 -4.17 2.06 10.40
CA TRP A 121 -3.37 1.78 9.21
C TRP A 121 -2.60 3.03 8.75
N THR A 122 -1.50 2.83 8.01
CA THR A 122 -0.80 3.93 7.34
C THR A 122 -1.07 3.85 5.85
N HIS A 123 -1.84 4.80 5.32
CA HIS A 123 -2.04 4.93 3.88
C HIS A 123 -0.83 5.60 3.25
N ILE A 124 -0.26 4.97 2.23
CA ILE A 124 0.92 5.45 1.53
C ILE A 124 0.65 5.41 0.03
N GLU A 125 0.94 6.52 -0.63
CA GLU A 125 0.91 6.61 -2.08
C GLU A 125 2.32 6.69 -2.66
N VAL A 126 2.51 6.06 -3.82
CA VAL A 126 3.72 6.16 -4.62
C VAL A 126 3.46 6.81 -5.98
N GLY A 127 4.46 7.48 -6.51
CA GLY A 127 4.41 8.12 -7.81
C GLY A 127 5.68 8.92 -8.07
N VAL A 128 5.64 9.78 -9.09
CA VAL A 128 6.71 10.76 -9.32
C VAL A 128 6.62 11.83 -8.24
N ARG A 129 7.67 11.98 -7.43
CA ARG A 129 7.75 12.97 -6.36
C ARG A 129 8.53 14.19 -6.81
N GLU A 130 7.88 15.35 -6.76
CA GLU A 130 8.50 16.66 -6.89
C GLU A 130 8.43 17.35 -5.52
N GLY A 131 9.54 17.35 -4.77
CA GLY A 131 9.62 17.95 -3.44
C GLY A 131 9.36 16.98 -2.28
N ASP A 132 8.75 17.49 -1.22
CA ASP A 132 8.52 16.78 0.03
C ASP A 132 7.30 15.86 -0.02
N ILE A 133 7.26 14.89 0.91
CA ILE A 133 6.11 14.01 1.10
C ILE A 133 4.93 14.83 1.65
N TYR A 134 3.78 14.78 0.98
CA TYR A 134 2.59 15.52 1.40
C TYR A 134 1.72 14.72 2.36
N ILE A 135 1.49 15.25 3.57
CA ILE A 135 0.55 14.69 4.55
C ILE A 135 -0.83 15.29 4.36
N PHE A 136 -1.87 14.46 4.19
CA PHE A 136 -3.23 14.91 3.90
C PHE A 136 -4.28 14.25 4.80
N ASN A 137 -5.43 14.90 4.99
CA ASN A 137 -6.54 14.27 5.70
C ASN A 137 -7.40 13.45 4.71
N PRO A 138 -7.82 12.23 5.08
CA PRO A 138 -8.59 11.32 4.21
C PRO A 138 -9.97 11.85 3.81
#